data_AF-A0A2N1PXL0-F1
#
_entry.id   AF-A0A2N1PXL0-F1
#
_cell.length_a   1.000
_cell.length_b   1.000
_cell.length_c   1.000
_cell.angle_alpha   90.00
_cell.angle_beta   90.00
_cell.angle_gamma   90.00
#
_symmetry.space_group_name_H-M   'P 1'
#
loop_
_entity.id
_entity.type
_entity.pdbx_description
1 polymer ?
#
loop_
_entity_poly.entity_id
_entity_poly.type
_entity_poly.pdbx_seq_one_letter_code
_entity_poly.pdbx_strand_id
1 'polypeptide(L)'
;MFEIMIALFFYAFYVALFLWLSLFILRIYFVIKERYNLKERLIILIVPLSIGYYQIVSKNKQSPFYNFIVILTCISCLLASILPIYMHLRLNII
;
A
#
# COMPACT_ATOMS: atom_id res chain seq x y z
N MET A 1 -11.62 -14.21 22.46
CA MET A 1 -11.49 -14.55 21.02
C MET A 1 -11.87 -13.39 20.12
N PHE A 2 -13.04 -12.78 20.32
CA PHE A 2 -13.51 -11.64 19.52
C PHE A 2 -12.65 -10.37 19.63
N GLU A 3 -12.22 -10.01 20.84
CA GLU A 3 -11.32 -8.87 21.06
C GLU A 3 -9.96 -9.04 20.38
N ILE A 4 -9.46 -10.27 20.31
CA ILE A 4 -8.21 -10.62 19.63
C ILE A 4 -8.36 -10.38 18.11
N MET A 5 -9.51 -10.72 17.55
CA MET A 5 -9.81 -10.47 16.13
C MET A 5 -9.87 -8.97 15.81
N ILE A 6 -10.49 -8.16 16.68
CA ILE A 6 -10.55 -6.70 16.53
C ILE A 6 -9.15 -6.08 16.62
N ALA A 7 -8.36 -6.51 17.61
CA ALA A 7 -6.98 -6.08 17.75
C ALA A 7 -6.16 -6.43 16.50
N LEU A 8 -6.34 -7.62 15.94
CA LEU A 8 -5.67 -8.04 14.71
C LEU A 8 -6.02 -7.14 13.52
N PHE A 9 -7.28 -6.77 13.34
CA PHE A 9 -7.69 -5.84 12.27
C PHE A 9 -7.16 -4.42 12.50
N PHE A 10 -7.14 -3.95 13.75
CA PHE A 10 -6.55 -2.67 14.12
C PHE A 10 -5.05 -2.64 13.79
N TYR A 11 -4.29 -3.64 14.21
CA TYR A 11 -2.87 -3.73 13.86
C TYR A 11 -2.65 -3.90 12.35
N ALA A 12 -3.49 -4.67 11.65
CA ALA A 12 -3.42 -4.80 10.20
C ALA A 12 -3.60 -3.45 9.48
N PHE A 13 -4.45 -2.57 9.99
CA PHE A 13 -4.61 -1.20 9.48
C PHE A 13 -3.31 -0.38 9.62
N TYR A 14 -2.67 -0.39 10.79
CA TYR A 14 -1.39 0.32 10.98
C TYR A 14 -0.27 -0.27 10.13
N VAL A 15 -0.22 -1.60 10.02
CA VAL A 15 0.74 -2.29 9.14
C VAL A 15 0.52 -1.88 7.69
N ALA A 16 -0.72 -1.84 7.21
CA ALA A 16 -1.06 -1.38 5.86
C ALA A 16 -0.61 0.07 5.64
N LEU A 17 -0.83 0.95 6.61
CA LEU A 17 -0.43 2.37 6.54
C LEU A 17 1.10 2.50 6.48
N PHE A 18 1.83 1.75 7.31
CA PHE A 18 3.29 1.74 7.31
C PHE A 18 3.88 1.20 5.99
N LEU A 19 3.31 0.13 5.45
CA LEU A 19 3.70 -0.43 4.16
C LEU A 19 3.38 0.51 3.00
N TRP A 20 2.27 1.25 3.09
CA TRP A 20 1.93 2.25 2.08
C TRP A 20 2.93 3.42 2.06
N LEU A 21 3.35 3.89 3.24
CA LEU A 21 4.40 4.90 3.38
C LEU A 21 5.75 4.39 2.85
N SER A 22 6.12 3.15 3.13
CA SER A 22 7.38 2.58 2.63
C SER A 22 7.38 2.47 1.09
N LEU A 23 6.25 2.10 0.47
CA LEU A 23 6.09 2.14 -0.99
C LEU A 23 6.19 3.55 -1.55
N PHE A 24 5.67 4.56 -0.84
CA PHE A 24 5.78 5.94 -1.26
C PHE A 24 7.24 6.42 -1.23
N ILE A 25 7.97 6.12 -0.15
CA ILE A 25 9.41 6.44 -0.03
C ILE A 25 10.21 5.73 -1.14
N LEU A 26 9.93 4.45 -1.41
CA LEU A 26 10.58 3.72 -2.50
C LEU A 26 10.32 4.36 -3.86
N ARG A 27 9.08 4.81 -4.13
CA ARG A 27 8.75 5.52 -5.37
C ARG A 27 9.52 6.83 -5.51
N ILE A 28 9.66 7.60 -4.43
CA ILE A 28 10.52 8.80 -4.40
C ILE A 28 11.97 8.43 -4.71
N TYR A 29 12.49 7.40 -4.05
CA TYR A 29 13.85 6.93 -4.27
C TYR A 29 14.11 6.54 -5.74
N PHE A 30 13.22 5.76 -6.35
CA PHE A 30 13.33 5.38 -7.76
C PHE A 30 13.27 6.60 -8.70
N VAL A 31 12.38 7.54 -8.41
CA VAL A 31 12.22 8.77 -9.21
C VAL A 31 13.45 9.68 -9.14
N ILE A 32 14.14 9.72 -8.00
CA ILE A 32 15.38 10.51 -7.83
C ILE A 32 16.57 9.79 -8.47
N LYS A 33 16.67 8.47 -8.32
CA LYS A 33 17.80 7.67 -8.80
C LYS A 33 17.85 7.56 -10.31
N GLU A 34 16.69 7.39 -10.96
CA GLU A 34 16.60 7.20 -12.40
C GLU A 34 16.28 8.52 -13.13
N ARG A 35 16.72 8.62 -14.40
CA ARG A 35 16.53 9.83 -15.22
C ARG A 35 15.15 9.83 -15.92
N TYR A 36 14.07 9.82 -15.14
CA TYR A 36 12.71 9.96 -15.69
C TYR A 36 12.39 11.41 -16.06
N ASN A 37 11.58 11.59 -17.11
CA ASN A 37 11.03 12.90 -17.48
C ASN A 37 10.03 13.39 -16.42
N LEU A 38 9.82 14.71 -16.29
CA LEU A 38 8.94 15.29 -15.26
C LEU A 38 7.51 14.69 -15.29
N LYS A 39 6.97 14.43 -16.49
CA LYS A 39 5.68 13.74 -16.67
C LYS A 39 5.69 12.32 -16.08
N GLU A 40 6.73 11.55 -16.35
CA GLU A 40 6.90 10.17 -15.84
C GLU A 40 7.05 10.15 -14.32
N ARG A 41 7.79 11.11 -13.75
CA ARG A 41 7.93 11.26 -12.30
C ARG A 41 6.58 11.50 -11.62
N LEU A 42 5.76 12.37 -12.19
CA LEU A 42 4.43 12.66 -11.68
C LEU A 42 3.53 11.43 -11.74
N ILE A 43 3.57 10.67 -12.84
CA ILE A 43 2.81 9.42 -12.99
C ILE A 43 3.23 8.40 -11.92
N ILE A 44 4.53 8.20 -11.69
CA ILE A 44 5.02 7.24 -10.68
C ILE A 44 4.58 7.63 -9.26
N LEU A 45 4.62 8.91 -8.92
CA LEU A 45 4.34 9.39 -7.56
C LEU A 45 2.85 9.53 -7.25
N ILE A 46 2.07 10.09 -8.20
CA ILE A 46 0.67 10.47 -7.97
C ILE A 46 -0.26 9.29 -8.20
N VAL A 47 0.03 8.43 -9.18
CA VAL A 47 -0.88 7.32 -9.49
C VAL A 47 -0.91 6.35 -8.31
N PRO A 48 -2.12 6.05 -7.77
CA PRO A 48 -2.25 5.17 -6.62
C PRO A 48 -1.86 3.73 -6.97
N LEU A 49 -1.73 2.90 -5.93
CA LEU A 49 -1.56 1.44 -6.05
C LEU A 49 -0.35 0.99 -6.87
N SER A 50 0.72 1.80 -6.94
CA SER A 50 1.93 1.48 -7.70
C SER A 50 1.70 1.28 -9.21
N ILE A 51 0.53 1.62 -9.76
CA ILE A 51 0.22 1.43 -11.18
C ILE A 51 1.19 2.25 -12.04
N GLY A 52 1.42 3.51 -11.66
CA GLY A 52 2.38 4.38 -12.34
C GLY A 52 3.81 3.83 -12.33
N TYR A 53 4.20 3.11 -11.28
CA TYR A 53 5.50 2.43 -11.22
C TYR A 53 5.57 1.29 -12.25
N TYR A 54 4.59 0.39 -12.29
CA TYR A 54 4.60 -0.74 -13.24
C TYR A 54 4.43 -0.32 -14.71
N GLN A 55 3.77 0.81 -14.96
CA GLN A 55 3.55 1.33 -16.31
C GLN A 55 4.82 1.96 -16.91
N ILE A 56 5.63 2.62 -16.09
CA ILE A 56 6.81 3.38 -16.54
C ILE A 56 8.10 2.55 -16.39
N VAL A 57 8.22 1.76 -15.33
CA VAL A 57 9.42 0.97 -15.05
C VAL A 57 9.42 -0.32 -15.86
N SER A 58 10.45 -0.49 -16.70
CA SER A 58 10.61 -1.71 -17.50
C SER A 58 10.66 -2.95 -16.61
N LYS A 59 10.08 -4.06 -17.07
CA LYS A 59 10.02 -5.33 -16.30
C LYS A 59 11.39 -5.77 -15.77
N ASN A 60 12.47 -5.53 -16.52
CA ASN A 60 13.83 -5.91 -16.13
C ASN A 60 14.44 -5.03 -15.03
N LYS A 61 13.88 -3.84 -14.75
CA LYS A 61 14.33 -2.92 -13.70
C LYS A 61 13.45 -2.97 -12.44
N GLN A 62 12.41 -3.80 -12.43
CA GLN A 62 11.52 -3.94 -11.28
C GLN A 62 12.23 -4.69 -10.16
N SER A 63 12.25 -4.10 -8.97
CA SER A 63 12.88 -4.75 -7.81
C SER A 63 11.95 -5.81 -7.22
N PRO A 64 12.42 -7.06 -6.99
CA PRO A 64 11.61 -8.10 -6.35
C PRO A 64 11.18 -7.69 -4.92
N PHE A 65 11.99 -6.87 -4.25
CA PHE A 65 11.66 -6.31 -2.93
C PHE A 65 10.47 -5.35 -3.01
N TYR A 66 10.37 -4.55 -4.07
CA TYR A 66 9.22 -3.67 -4.28
C TYR A 66 7.94 -4.48 -4.45
N ASN A 67 7.99 -5.53 -5.29
CA ASN A 67 6.86 -6.43 -5.52
C ASN A 67 6.41 -7.12 -4.24
N PHE A 68 7.35 -7.56 -3.40
CA PHE A 68 7.04 -8.16 -2.11
C PHE A 68 6.27 -7.20 -1.19
N ILE A 69 6.70 -5.94 -1.09
CA ILE A 69 5.99 -4.93 -0.29
C ILE A 69 4.61 -4.65 -0.87
N VAL A 70 4.45 -4.59 -2.19
CA VAL A 70 3.13 -4.40 -2.83
C VAL A 70 2.17 -5.53 -2.44
N ILE A 71 2.62 -6.78 -2.49
CA ILE A 71 1.81 -7.95 -2.11
C ILE A 71 1.41 -7.87 -0.63
N LEU A 72 2.36 -7.60 0.26
CA LEU A 72 2.09 -7.44 1.70
C LEU A 72 1.11 -6.30 1.98
N THR A 73 1.24 -5.18 1.26
CA THR A 73 0.33 -4.04 1.38
C THR A 73 -1.08 -4.44 0.96
N CYS A 74 -1.21 -5.20 -0.13
CA CYS A 74 -2.50 -5.70 -0.61
C CYS A 74 -3.20 -6.59 0.44
N ILE A 75 -2.47 -7.56 0.99
CA ILE A 75 -2.99 -8.46 2.04
C ILE A 75 -3.41 -7.67 3.29
N SER A 76 -2.56 -6.73 3.72
CA SER A 76 -2.82 -5.92 4.91
C SER A 76 -4.03 -4.99 4.71
N CYS A 77 -4.18 -4.39 3.53
CA CYS A 77 -5.35 -3.58 3.18
C CYS A 77 -6.66 -4.40 3.16
N LEU A 78 -6.61 -5.65 2.65
CA LEU A 78 -7.78 -6.53 2.67
C LEU A 78 -8.21 -6.89 4.09
N LEU A 79 -7.26 -7.15 4.98
CA LEU A 79 -7.56 -7.40 6.40
C LEU A 79 -8.06 -6.12 7.10
N ALA A 80 -7.47 -4.98 6.77
CA ALA A 80 -7.83 -3.69 7.34
C ALA A 80 -9.22 -3.21 6.90
N SER A 81 -9.67 -3.53 5.68
CA SER A 81 -10.99 -3.11 5.16
C SER A 81 -12.16 -3.78 5.87
N ILE A 82 -11.93 -4.89 6.57
CA ILE A 82 -12.94 -5.58 7.40
C ILE A 82 -13.25 -4.76 8.67
N LEU A 83 -12.28 -3.99 9.18
CA LEU A 83 -12.42 -3.16 10.38
C LEU A 83 -13.58 -2.13 10.28
N PRO A 84 -13.68 -1.26 9.25
CA PRO A 84 -14.76 -0.29 9.15
C PRO A 84 -16.13 -0.95 8.98
N ILE A 85 -16.22 -2.06 8.25
CA ILE A 85 -17.46 -2.86 8.14
C ILE A 85 -17.91 -3.30 9.52
N TYR A 86 -16.98 -3.80 10.32
CA TYR A 86 -17.23 -4.23 11.68
C TYR A 86 -17.66 -3.06 12.59
N MET A 87 -16.95 -1.92 12.53
CA MET A 87 -17.32 -0.74 13.31
C MET A 87 -18.74 -0.27 12.98
N HIS A 88 -19.12 -0.28 11.70
CA HIS A 88 -20.45 0.15 11.27
C HIS A 88 -21.56 -0.81 11.71
N LEU A 89 -21.31 -2.12 11.66
CA LEU A 89 -22.25 -3.13 12.16
C LEU A 89 -22.48 -3.01 13.67
N ARG A 90 -21.41 -2.78 14.46
CA ARG A 90 -21.56 -2.60 15.93
C ARG A 90 -22.24 -1.29 16.30
N LEU A 91 -22.03 -0.22 15.53
CA LEU A 91 -22.68 1.09 15.72
C LEU A 91 -24.19 1.05 15.43
N ASN A 92 -24.66 0.14 14.58
CA ASN A 92 -26.10 -0.06 14.30
C ASN A 92 -26.78 -1.07 15.24
N ILE A 93 -26.03 -1.76 16.11
CA ILE A 93 -26.57 -2.76 17.05
C ILE A 93 -26.72 -2.19 18.47
N ILE A 94 -26.18 -1.00 18.75
CA ILE A 94 -26.31 -0.27 20.03
C ILE A 94 -27.33 0.85 19.87
#